data_AF-A0A1A9F1K8-F1
#
_entry.id   AF-A0A1A9F1K8-F1
#
_cell.length_a   1.000
_cell.length_b   1.000
_cell.length_c   1.000
_cell.angle_alpha   90.00
_cell.angle_beta   90.00
_cell.angle_gamma   90.00
#
_symmetry.space_group_name_H-M   'P 1'
#
loop_
_entity.id
_entity.type
_entity.pdbx_description
1 polymer ?
#
loop_
_entity_poly.entity_id
_entity_poly.type
_entity_poly.pdbx_seq_one_letter_code
_entity_poly.pdbx_strand_id
1 'polypeptide(L)' 'MQIKEQIRKIAVLDVDGESFEVDGHYRGHARKASWYTVTRASTRKVHADHLASFPSCETIRSLTH' A
#
# COMPACT_ATOMS: atom_id res chain seq x y z
N MET A 1 11.75 24.87 -3.41
CA MET A 1 10.73 24.27 -2.52
C MET A 1 11.06 22.79 -2.33
N GLN A 2 11.33 22.35 -1.10
CA GLN A 2 11.51 20.92 -0.79
C GLN A 2 10.13 20.25 -0.86
N ILE A 3 9.94 19.36 -1.81
CA ILE A 3 8.71 18.56 -1.89
C ILE A 3 8.86 17.46 -0.83
N LYS A 4 8.14 17.58 0.29
CA LYS A 4 8.13 16.55 1.32
C LYS A 4 7.36 15.34 0.82
N GLU A 5 7.98 14.17 0.84
CA GLU A 5 7.29 12.91 0.68
C GLU A 5 6.64 12.53 1.99
N GLN A 6 5.37 12.12 1.93
CA GLN A 6 4.61 11.71 3.09
C GLN A 6 3.98 10.34 2.83
N ILE A 7 4.30 9.39 3.70
CA ILE A 7 3.70 8.07 3.69
C ILE A 7 2.54 8.10 4.67
N ARG A 8 1.38 7.61 4.25
CA ARG A 8 0.20 7.48 5.11
C ARG A 8 -0.40 6.11 4.90
N LYS A 9 -0.70 5.42 5.99
CA LYS A 9 -1.59 4.26 5.94
C LYS A 9 -2.99 4.71 5.60
N ILE A 10 -3.57 4.10 4.58
CA ILE A 10 -4.88 4.50 4.07
C ILE A 10 -5.91 3.37 4.15
N ALA A 11 -5.47 2.12 4.21
CA ALA A 11 -6.35 0.97 4.36
C ALA A 11 -5.65 -0.21 5.02
N VAL A 12 -6.45 -1.13 5.56
CA VAL A 12 -6.04 -2.48 5.94
C VAL A 12 -7.04 -3.42 5.27
N LEU A 13 -6.53 -4.39 4.51
CA LEU A 13 -7.30 -5.36 3.75
C LEU A 13 -7.07 -6.74 4.33
N ASP A 14 -8.13 -7.49 4.59
CA ASP A 14 -8.05 -8.88 5.01
C ASP A 14 -8.21 -9.80 3.79
N VAL A 15 -7.27 -10.70 3.58
CA VAL A 15 -7.20 -11.60 2.42
C VAL A 15 -6.80 -12.99 2.92
N ASP A 16 -7.72 -13.95 2.78
CA ASP A 16 -7.53 -15.37 3.15
C ASP A 16 -7.06 -15.58 4.59
N GLY A 17 -7.57 -14.76 5.53
CA GLY A 17 -7.23 -14.84 6.95
C GLY A 17 -5.91 -14.16 7.31
N GLU A 18 -5.31 -13.43 6.38
CA GLU A 18 -4.15 -12.59 6.63
C GLU A 18 -4.44 -11.12 6.32
N SER A 19 -3.97 -10.23 7.21
CA SER A 19 -4.18 -8.80 7.07
C SER A 19 -3.00 -8.12 6.37
N PHE A 20 -3.32 -7.23 5.45
CA PHE A 20 -2.39 -6.46 4.63
C PHE A 20 -2.64 -4.97 4.84
N GLU A 21 -1.60 -4.25 5.23
CA GLU A 21 -1.60 -2.80 5.40
C GLU A 21 -1.28 -2.16 4.05
N VAL A 22 -2.08 -1.17 3.65
CA VAL A 22 -1.88 -0.41 2.41
C VAL A 22 -1.47 1.01 2.77
N ASP A 23 -0.26 1.35 2.38
CA ASP A 23 0.32 2.68 2.52
C ASP A 23 0.24 3.42 1.19
N GLY A 24 -0.20 4.68 1.23
CA GLY A 24 -0.14 5.61 0.11
C GLY A 24 1.08 6.52 0.26
N HIS A 25 1.86 6.65 -0.81
CA HIS A 25 3.00 7.56 -0.88
C HIS A 25 2.58 8.85 -1.57
N TYR A 26 2.64 9.97 -0.85
CA TYR A 26 2.18 11.26 -1.34
C TYR A 26 3.35 12.19 -1.55
N ARG A 27 3.32 12.91 -2.68
CA ARG A 27 4.32 13.91 -3.01
C ARG A 27 3.78 15.31 -2.68
N GLY A 28 4.34 15.95 -1.65
CA GLY A 28 3.92 17.27 -1.19
C GLY A 28 2.49 17.29 -0.65
N HIS A 29 1.65 18.20 -1.16
CA HIS A 29 0.24 18.35 -0.77
C HIS A 29 -0.73 17.63 -1.73
N ALA A 30 -0.23 16.65 -2.51
CA ALA A 30 -1.06 15.92 -3.45
C ALA A 30 -2.22 15.21 -2.71
N ARG A 31 -3.44 15.32 -3.26
CA ARG A 31 -4.62 14.61 -2.74
C ARG A 31 -4.60 13.12 -3.08
N LYS A 32 -3.96 12.75 -4.18
CA LYS A 32 -3.79 11.36 -4.63
C LYS A 32 -2.40 10.87 -4.28
N ALA A 33 -2.29 9.61 -3.88
CA ALA A 33 -1.01 8.96 -3.73
C ALA A 33 -0.34 8.84 -5.11
N SER A 34 0.98 9.02 -5.15
CA SER A 34 1.82 8.77 -6.31
C SER A 34 1.97 7.28 -6.57
N TRP A 35 2.03 6.46 -5.51
CA TRP A 35 1.96 5.01 -5.57
C TRP A 35 1.50 4.44 -4.22
N TYR A 36 1.28 3.13 -4.19
CA TYR A 36 0.89 2.39 -3.00
C TYR A 36 1.88 1.27 -2.72
N THR A 37 2.05 0.96 -1.44
CA THR A 37 2.85 -0.17 -0.95
C THR A 37 1.96 -1.01 -0.05
N VAL A 38 2.06 -2.33 -0.21
CA VAL A 38 1.31 -3.32 0.56
C VAL A 38 2.28 -4.05 1.47
N THR A 39 2.02 -3.99 2.77
CA THR A 39 2.81 -4.66 3.79
C THR A 39 1.97 -5.73 4.46
N ARG A 40 2.49 -6.94 4.54
CA ARG A 40 1.84 -8.03 5.27
C ARG A 40 1.95 -7.76 6.77
N ALA A 41 0.82 -7.60 7.46
CA ALA A 41 0.81 -7.16 8.86
C ALA A 41 1.46 -8.18 9.81
N SER A 42 1.27 -9.47 9.54
CA SER A 42 1.78 -10.59 10.35
C SER A 42 3.32 -10.61 10.43
N THR A 43 3.99 -10.32 9.32
CA THR A 43 5.46 -10.43 9.19
C THR A 43 6.15 -9.08 9.03
N ARG A 44 5.37 -7.99 8.88
CA ARG A 44 5.84 -6.65 8.53
C ARG A 44 6.68 -6.61 7.24
N LYS A 45 6.54 -7.61 6.37
CA LYS A 45 7.25 -7.67 5.08
C LYS A 45 6.46 -6.96 4.00
N VAL A 46 7.16 -6.21 3.16
CA VAL A 46 6.57 -5.63 1.94
C VAL A 46 6.19 -6.77 1.00
N HIS A 47 4.90 -6.86 0.73
CA HIS A 47 4.32 -7.85 -0.17
C HIS A 47 4.28 -7.33 -1.61
N ALA A 48 3.96 -6.04 -1.79
CA ALA A 48 3.96 -5.36 -3.07
C ALA A 48 4.41 -3.92 -2.89
N ASP A 49 5.15 -3.38 -3.85
CA ASP A 49 5.72 -2.04 -3.79
C ASP A 49 5.51 -1.28 -5.10
N HIS A 50 5.46 0.05 -5.03
CA HIS A 50 5.27 0.93 -6.19
C HIS A 50 4.02 0.59 -7.05
N LEU A 51 2.91 0.21 -6.42
CA LEU A 51 1.66 -0.01 -7.14
C LEU A 51 1.09 1.33 -7.65
N ALA A 52 0.85 1.42 -8.95
CA ALA A 52 0.32 2.65 -9.57
C ALA A 52 -1.15 2.94 -9.22
N SER A 53 -1.87 1.98 -8.64
CA SER A 53 -3.27 2.09 -8.26
C SER A 53 -3.52 1.35 -6.95
N PHE A 54 -4.59 1.76 -6.26
CA PHE A 54 -4.96 1.15 -4.99
C PHE A 54 -5.25 -0.36 -5.21
N PRO A 55 -4.61 -1.26 -4.45
CA PRO A 55 -4.77 -2.69 -4.62
C PRO A 55 -6.14 -3.18 -4.13
N SER A 56 -6.75 -4.10 -4.87
CA SER A 56 -7.91 -4.85 -4.39
C SER A 56 -7.48 -6.12 -3.64
N CYS A 57 -8.39 -6.74 -2.88
CA CYS A 57 -8.14 -8.04 -2.26
C CYS A 57 -7.77 -9.12 -3.30
N GLU A 58 -8.35 -9.06 -4.50
CA GLU A 58 -8.03 -9.98 -5.59
C GLU A 58 -6.59 -9.79 -6.08
N THR A 59 -6.15 -8.55 -6.30
CA THR A 59 -4.76 -8.24 -6.69
C THR A 59 -3.77 -8.73 -5.65
N ILE A 60 -4.05 -8.53 -4.36
CA ILE A 60 -3.17 -9.02 -3.27
C ILE A 60 -3.11 -10.54 -3.26
N ARG A 61 -4.26 -11.21 -3.46
CA ARG A 61 -4.32 -12.67 -3.56
C ARG A 61 -3.47 -13.19 -4.73
N SER A 62 -3.57 -12.55 -5.90
CA SER A 62 -2.79 -12.93 -7.08
C SER A 62 -1.28 -12.71 -6.91
N LEU A 63 -0.84 -11.80 -6.04
CA LEU A 63 0.58 -11.55 -5.75
C LEU A 63 1.16 -12.53 -4.72
N THR A 64 0.31 -13.32 -4.06
CA THR A 64 0.71 -14.33 -3.07
C THR A 64 0.94 -15.72 -3.67
N HIS A 65 0.55 -15.94 -4.92
CA HIS A 65 0.51 -17.24 -5.59
C HIS A 65 1.53 -17.36 -6.73
#